data_AF-A0A7C3T613-F1
#
_entry.id   AF-A0A7C3T613-F1
#
_cell.length_a   1.000
_cell.length_b   1.000
_cell.length_c   1.000
_cell.angle_alpha   90.00
_cell.angle_beta   90.00
_cell.angle_gamma   90.00
#
_symmetry.space_group_name_H-M   'P 1'
#
loop_
_entity.id
_entity.type
_entity.pdbx_description
1 polymer ?
#
loop_
_entity_poly.entity_id
_entity_poly.type
_entity_poly.pdbx_seq_one_letter_code
_entity_poly.pdbx_strand_id
1 'polypeptide(L)'
;MSTLAITVGTGRNRSDIAEAILFSIRTHRPSKVIFLCSQLTKSQTMPIIQQGLTGMAVPYDVVICHNENDVQVLYLEYIEHLRHCRSLMVDFTSGTKAMSAALFAAGIALGAEQVSYVLGPRDATGRVVQSQEVLTFKPDLVLAERQLEKARDLFNQLEFHAAWQLAEAYVKAPPGQTRLVGLAKALYLVGQAYEDWERFDWAKAARTLRKATSPHEGVALASSAMTQIKANITFLQAIAKDAYSSERLYELYANAKRRWEQGRYDDALSRLYRAFEYLIQARLKQWDIDTSKVKLDLLKGKVSESTIRRLCSKADDPLRLGLRDAMELAAELADDVALKLVRTYWRSPWQPGKKMQAKDAGPLQNLLNRRNQSFLAHGTNPVKQEDVKQLLDLYKTILKEALGPKFDDLAQVSRFITL
;
A
#
# COMPACT_ATOMS: atom_id res chain seq x y z
N MET A 1 -25.50 15.29 -11.76
CA MET A 1 -26.94 14.95 -11.89
C MET A 1 -27.14 13.65 -11.14
N SER A 2 -28.02 13.63 -10.15
CA SER A 2 -28.29 12.45 -9.32
C SER A 2 -29.33 11.55 -9.99
N THR A 3 -29.15 10.24 -9.89
CA THR A 3 -30.06 9.26 -10.50
C THR A 3 -30.68 8.39 -9.42
N LEU A 4 -32.01 8.25 -9.41
CA LEU A 4 -32.71 7.29 -8.55
C LEU A 4 -33.10 6.07 -9.39
N ALA A 5 -32.52 4.91 -9.08
CA ALA A 5 -33.01 3.63 -9.60
C ALA A 5 -34.01 3.05 -8.59
N ILE A 6 -35.20 2.69 -9.07
CA ILE A 6 -36.27 2.14 -8.24
C ILE A 6 -36.94 0.96 -8.93
N THR A 7 -37.09 -0.14 -8.22
CA THR A 7 -37.86 -1.30 -8.69
C THR A 7 -39.35 -0.98 -8.67
N VAL A 8 -40.12 -1.54 -9.60
CA VAL A 8 -41.57 -1.33 -9.73
C VAL A 8 -42.33 -2.63 -9.51
N GLY A 9 -43.11 -2.66 -8.43
CA GLY A 9 -43.95 -3.77 -8.04
C GLY A 9 -45.41 -3.65 -8.48
N THR A 10 -46.21 -4.61 -8.03
CA THR A 10 -47.64 -4.73 -8.32
C THR A 10 -48.52 -4.13 -7.22
N GLY A 11 -48.04 -4.04 -5.98
CA GLY A 11 -48.85 -3.55 -4.85
C GLY A 11 -50.10 -4.39 -4.61
N ARG A 12 -51.09 -3.83 -3.93
CA ARG A 12 -52.43 -4.42 -3.79
C ARG A 12 -53.29 -4.12 -5.01
N ASN A 13 -53.25 -2.88 -5.48
CA ASN A 13 -54.13 -2.39 -6.55
C ASN A 13 -53.41 -1.53 -7.58
N ARG A 14 -52.07 -1.62 -7.65
CA ARG A 14 -51.18 -0.81 -8.51
C ARG A 14 -51.08 0.66 -8.08
N SER A 15 -52.19 1.30 -7.71
CA SER A 15 -52.21 2.68 -7.24
C SER A 15 -51.45 2.85 -5.93
N ASP A 16 -51.62 1.94 -4.98
CA ASP A 16 -50.96 2.01 -3.66
C ASP A 16 -49.42 2.00 -3.78
N ILE A 17 -48.88 1.15 -4.65
CA ILE A 17 -47.44 1.09 -4.86
C ILE A 17 -46.93 2.24 -5.74
N ALA A 18 -47.74 2.72 -6.69
CA ALA A 18 -47.42 3.90 -7.48
C ALA A 18 -47.29 5.15 -6.59
N GLU A 19 -48.17 5.32 -5.60
CA GLU A 19 -48.09 6.41 -4.63
C GLU A 19 -46.81 6.34 -3.77
N ALA A 20 -46.41 5.13 -3.33
CA ALA A 20 -45.18 4.92 -2.58
C ALA A 20 -43.93 5.25 -3.41
N ILE A 21 -43.91 4.84 -4.68
CA ILE A 21 -42.83 5.16 -5.63
C ILE A 21 -42.75 6.68 -5.84
N LEU A 22 -43.87 7.34 -6.11
CA LEU A 22 -43.94 8.80 -6.28
C LEU A 22 -43.53 9.54 -5.01
N PHE A 23 -43.86 9.00 -3.83
CA PHE A 23 -43.41 9.52 -2.55
C PHE A 23 -41.88 9.44 -2.41
N SER A 24 -41.27 8.31 -2.76
CA SER A 24 -39.80 8.19 -2.76
C SER A 24 -39.15 9.20 -3.71
N ILE A 25 -39.68 9.36 -4.94
CA ILE A 25 -39.14 10.32 -5.92
C ILE A 25 -39.24 11.76 -5.39
N ARG A 26 -40.37 12.14 -4.78
CA ARG A 26 -40.56 13.48 -4.17
C ARG A 26 -39.57 13.74 -3.03
N THR A 27 -39.28 12.72 -2.24
CA THR A 27 -38.37 12.82 -1.09
C THR A 27 -36.92 12.97 -1.54
N HIS A 28 -36.46 12.15 -2.49
CA HIS A 28 -35.07 12.18 -2.96
C HIS A 28 -34.77 13.30 -3.96
N ARG A 29 -35.79 13.83 -4.67
CA ARG A 29 -35.66 14.87 -5.71
C ARG A 29 -34.52 14.58 -6.71
N PRO A 30 -34.50 13.41 -7.36
CA PRO A 30 -33.43 13.06 -8.28
C PRO A 30 -33.49 13.91 -9.56
N SER A 31 -32.34 14.04 -10.24
CA SER A 31 -32.29 14.66 -11.58
C SER A 31 -32.85 13.73 -12.67
N LYS A 32 -32.86 12.42 -12.43
CA LYS A 32 -33.38 11.39 -13.34
C LYS A 32 -33.85 10.17 -12.56
N VAL A 33 -34.89 9.49 -13.04
CA VAL A 33 -35.37 8.21 -12.47
C VAL A 33 -35.16 7.06 -13.47
N ILE A 34 -34.74 5.90 -12.98
CA ILE A 34 -34.71 4.66 -13.76
C ILE A 34 -35.66 3.67 -13.09
N PHE A 35 -36.73 3.31 -13.80
CA PHE A 35 -37.70 2.32 -13.34
C PHE A 35 -37.29 0.92 -13.79
N LEU A 36 -37.09 0.01 -12.84
CA LEU A 36 -36.79 -1.39 -13.10
C LEU A 36 -38.09 -2.20 -12.96
N CYS A 37 -38.67 -2.59 -14.09
CA CYS A 37 -40.01 -3.17 -14.18
C CYS A 37 -39.96 -4.60 -14.72
N SER A 38 -40.99 -5.40 -14.43
CA SER A 38 -41.30 -6.56 -15.26
C SER A 38 -42.27 -6.18 -16.36
N GLN A 39 -42.52 -7.11 -17.29
CA GLN A 39 -43.51 -6.88 -18.36
C GLN A 39 -44.91 -6.56 -17.79
N LEU A 40 -45.27 -7.20 -16.67
CA LEU A 40 -46.53 -6.96 -15.99
C LEU A 40 -46.58 -5.54 -15.38
N THR A 41 -45.54 -5.13 -14.65
CA THR A 41 -45.56 -3.82 -13.98
C THR A 41 -45.36 -2.66 -14.96
N LYS A 42 -44.70 -2.89 -16.10
CA LYS A 42 -44.69 -1.94 -17.22
C LYS A 42 -46.08 -1.69 -17.80
N SER A 43 -46.91 -2.73 -17.94
CA SER A 43 -48.25 -2.58 -18.54
C SER A 43 -49.29 -2.07 -17.54
N GLN A 44 -49.17 -2.41 -16.26
CA GLN A 44 -50.22 -2.15 -15.27
C GLN A 44 -49.89 -1.08 -14.23
N THR A 45 -48.64 -0.98 -13.77
CA THR A 45 -48.26 -0.04 -12.70
C THR A 45 -47.67 1.25 -13.27
N MET A 46 -46.80 1.14 -14.28
CA MET A 46 -46.12 2.30 -14.87
C MET A 46 -47.06 3.39 -15.40
N PRO A 47 -48.20 3.11 -16.06
CA PRO A 47 -49.11 4.17 -16.52
C PRO A 47 -49.60 5.09 -15.39
N ILE A 48 -49.84 4.52 -14.20
CA ILE A 48 -50.27 5.27 -13.02
C ILE A 48 -49.12 6.14 -12.50
N ILE A 49 -47.90 5.58 -12.45
CA ILE A 49 -46.69 6.33 -12.07
C ILE A 49 -46.46 7.49 -13.05
N GLN A 50 -46.54 7.23 -14.37
CA GLN A 50 -46.34 8.23 -15.42
C GLN A 50 -47.33 9.40 -15.29
N GLN A 51 -48.60 9.10 -15.00
CA GLN A 51 -49.59 10.14 -14.72
C GLN A 51 -49.14 11.02 -13.54
N GLY A 52 -48.72 10.42 -12.43
CA GLY A 52 -48.21 11.15 -11.26
C GLY A 52 -46.92 11.94 -11.49
N LEU A 53 -46.05 11.51 -12.43
CA LEU A 53 -44.81 12.21 -12.79
C LEU A 53 -45.03 13.48 -13.60
N THR A 54 -46.18 13.62 -14.27
CA THR A 54 -46.50 14.79 -15.12
C THR A 54 -46.37 16.11 -14.35
N GLY A 55 -46.70 16.11 -13.05
CA GLY A 55 -46.56 17.28 -12.18
C GLY A 55 -45.16 17.52 -11.61
N MET A 56 -44.19 16.63 -11.86
CA MET A 56 -42.85 16.66 -11.24
C MET A 56 -41.73 17.06 -12.21
N ALA A 57 -41.99 17.02 -13.53
CA ALA A 57 -41.01 17.37 -14.58
C ALA A 57 -39.64 16.67 -14.45
N VAL A 58 -39.61 15.43 -13.94
CA VAL A 58 -38.38 14.62 -13.81
C VAL A 58 -38.26 13.65 -15.00
N PRO A 59 -37.14 13.65 -15.74
CA PRO A 59 -36.94 12.69 -16.82
C PRO A 59 -36.78 11.28 -16.26
N TYR A 60 -37.25 10.28 -17.02
CA TYR A 60 -37.16 8.89 -16.60
C TYR A 60 -36.94 7.91 -17.75
N ASP A 61 -36.29 6.78 -17.43
CA ASP A 61 -36.18 5.61 -18.30
C ASP A 61 -36.96 4.44 -17.69
N VAL A 62 -37.43 3.52 -18.54
CA VAL A 62 -38.08 2.28 -18.12
C VAL A 62 -37.29 1.10 -18.68
N VAL A 63 -36.72 0.31 -17.77
CA VAL A 63 -36.01 -0.93 -18.06
C VAL A 63 -36.94 -2.09 -17.76
N ILE A 64 -37.12 -2.99 -18.74
CA ILE A 64 -37.86 -4.23 -18.55
C ILE A 64 -36.85 -5.32 -18.24
N CYS A 65 -37.04 -5.97 -17.10
CA CYS A 65 -36.14 -6.97 -16.58
C CYS A 65 -36.68 -8.36 -16.92
N HIS A 66 -35.79 -9.27 -17.28
CA HIS A 66 -36.18 -10.65 -17.60
C HIS A 66 -36.10 -11.50 -16.33
N ASN A 67 -37.00 -12.48 -16.23
CA ASN A 67 -37.04 -13.43 -15.11
C ASN A 67 -37.08 -12.74 -13.72
N GLU A 68 -38.21 -12.11 -13.39
CA GLU A 68 -38.43 -11.33 -12.15
C GLU A 68 -38.29 -12.12 -10.82
N ASN A 69 -37.99 -13.42 -10.88
CA ASN A 69 -37.80 -14.32 -9.75
C ASN A 69 -36.36 -14.80 -9.56
N ASP A 70 -35.42 -14.46 -10.46
CA ASP A 70 -34.02 -14.84 -10.38
C ASP A 70 -33.14 -13.64 -9.99
N VAL A 71 -32.63 -13.66 -8.75
CA VAL A 71 -31.80 -12.56 -8.21
C VAL A 71 -30.52 -12.37 -9.01
N GLN A 72 -29.89 -13.44 -9.50
CA GLN A 72 -28.60 -13.35 -10.17
C GLN A 72 -28.75 -12.76 -11.56
N VAL A 73 -29.77 -13.19 -12.30
CA VAL A 73 -30.10 -12.61 -13.62
C VAL A 73 -30.42 -11.13 -13.49
N LEU A 74 -31.32 -10.78 -12.57
CA LEU A 74 -31.70 -9.39 -12.33
C LEU A 74 -30.51 -8.53 -11.89
N TYR A 75 -29.63 -9.05 -11.02
CA TYR A 75 -28.42 -8.34 -10.60
C TYR A 75 -27.53 -7.98 -11.81
N LEU A 76 -27.26 -8.94 -12.69
CA LEU A 76 -26.42 -8.71 -13.88
C LEU A 76 -27.06 -7.69 -14.83
N GLU A 77 -28.37 -7.78 -15.08
CA GLU A 77 -29.09 -6.80 -15.89
C GLU A 77 -29.03 -5.40 -15.27
N TYR A 78 -29.25 -5.30 -13.95
CA TYR A 78 -29.24 -4.01 -13.26
C TYR A 78 -27.86 -3.36 -13.28
N ILE A 79 -26.78 -4.14 -13.14
CA ILE A 79 -25.41 -3.62 -13.27
C ILE A 79 -25.21 -2.98 -14.65
N GLU A 80 -25.62 -3.66 -15.73
CA GLU A 80 -25.42 -3.14 -17.09
C GLU A 80 -26.17 -1.83 -17.33
N HIS A 81 -27.39 -1.69 -16.80
CA HIS A 81 -28.17 -0.47 -16.93
C HIS A 81 -27.70 0.66 -16.01
N LEU A 82 -27.20 0.34 -14.82
CA LEU A 82 -26.92 1.35 -13.79
C LEU A 82 -25.45 1.78 -13.71
N ARG A 83 -24.49 1.01 -14.24
CA ARG A 83 -23.04 1.30 -14.14
C ARG A 83 -22.59 2.65 -14.69
N HIS A 84 -23.37 3.22 -15.61
CA HIS A 84 -23.08 4.51 -16.24
C HIS A 84 -23.64 5.70 -15.43
N CYS A 85 -24.45 5.44 -14.41
CA CYS A 85 -25.07 6.47 -13.59
C CYS A 85 -24.04 7.09 -12.64
N ARG A 86 -23.90 8.41 -12.70
CA ARG A 86 -23.17 9.18 -11.68
C ARG A 86 -24.12 9.54 -10.54
N SER A 87 -23.62 9.53 -9.31
CA SER A 87 -24.41 9.81 -8.09
C SER A 87 -25.72 9.00 -8.03
N LEU A 88 -25.55 7.68 -7.99
CA LEU A 88 -26.64 6.71 -7.96
C LEU A 88 -27.24 6.60 -6.55
N MET A 89 -28.56 6.71 -6.47
CA MET A 89 -29.36 6.31 -5.33
C MET A 89 -30.20 5.10 -5.74
N VAL A 90 -30.36 4.13 -4.84
CA VAL A 90 -31.20 2.96 -5.09
C VAL A 90 -32.32 2.87 -4.06
N ASP A 91 -33.55 2.69 -4.54
CA ASP A 91 -34.72 2.46 -3.70
C ASP A 91 -35.30 1.07 -4.00
N PHE A 92 -35.26 0.18 -3.01
CA PHE A 92 -35.71 -1.21 -3.16
C PHE A 92 -37.06 -1.47 -2.47
N THR A 93 -37.85 -0.42 -2.22
CA THR A 93 -39.17 -0.48 -1.55
C THR A 93 -40.14 -1.43 -2.21
N SER A 94 -40.14 -1.46 -3.55
CA SER A 94 -41.13 -2.20 -4.33
C SER A 94 -40.49 -3.26 -5.23
N GLY A 95 -41.31 -4.01 -5.95
CA GLY A 95 -40.88 -5.18 -6.73
C GLY A 95 -41.06 -6.49 -5.97
N THR A 96 -40.74 -7.60 -6.63
CA THR A 96 -40.65 -8.90 -5.95
C THR A 96 -39.46 -8.90 -4.99
N LYS A 97 -39.41 -9.87 -4.06
CA LYS A 97 -38.23 -10.06 -3.19
C LYS A 97 -36.94 -10.19 -4.00
N ALA A 98 -37.01 -10.86 -5.15
CA ALA A 98 -35.85 -11.06 -6.02
C ALA A 98 -35.41 -9.74 -6.67
N MET A 99 -36.35 -8.93 -7.19
CA MET A 99 -36.07 -7.61 -7.73
C MET A 99 -35.45 -6.68 -6.69
N SER A 100 -36.04 -6.60 -5.49
CA SER A 100 -35.52 -5.75 -4.41
C SER A 100 -34.11 -6.17 -3.98
N ALA A 101 -33.88 -7.48 -3.81
CA ALA A 101 -32.56 -8.01 -3.45
C ALA A 101 -31.50 -7.74 -4.54
N ALA A 102 -31.86 -7.89 -5.81
CA ALA A 102 -30.97 -7.61 -6.93
C ALA A 102 -30.62 -6.13 -7.04
N LEU A 103 -31.59 -5.22 -6.89
CA LEU A 103 -31.32 -3.77 -6.92
C LEU A 103 -30.47 -3.34 -5.74
N PHE A 104 -30.74 -3.86 -4.54
CA PHE A 104 -29.90 -3.63 -3.39
C PHE A 104 -28.45 -4.08 -3.66
N ALA A 105 -28.25 -5.33 -4.08
CA ALA A 105 -26.92 -5.87 -4.38
C ALA A 105 -26.19 -5.09 -5.50
N ALA A 106 -26.91 -4.71 -6.56
CA ALA A 106 -26.36 -3.88 -7.64
C ALA A 106 -25.95 -2.49 -7.14
N GLY A 107 -26.78 -1.85 -6.31
CA GLY A 107 -26.47 -0.58 -5.67
C GLY A 107 -25.21 -0.64 -4.80
N ILE A 108 -25.07 -1.70 -3.98
CA ILE A 108 -23.84 -1.93 -3.20
C ILE A 108 -22.63 -2.07 -4.12
N ALA A 109 -22.73 -2.92 -5.15
CA ALA A 109 -21.62 -3.22 -6.07
C ALA A 109 -21.17 -2.00 -6.89
N LEU A 110 -22.09 -1.10 -7.23
CA LEU A 110 -21.82 0.14 -7.97
C LEU A 110 -21.41 1.32 -7.07
N GLY A 111 -21.39 1.15 -5.75
CA GLY A 111 -21.07 2.23 -4.82
C GLY A 111 -22.12 3.33 -4.82
N ALA A 112 -23.41 2.96 -4.78
CA ALA A 112 -24.50 3.91 -4.65
C ALA A 112 -24.27 4.85 -3.45
N GLU A 113 -24.50 6.15 -3.63
CA GLU A 113 -24.31 7.15 -2.57
C GLU A 113 -25.33 6.96 -1.44
N GLN A 114 -26.50 6.43 -1.79
CA GLN A 114 -27.59 6.18 -0.88
C GLN A 114 -28.38 4.95 -1.28
N VAL A 115 -28.76 4.18 -0.28
CA VAL A 115 -29.72 3.09 -0.37
C VAL A 115 -30.94 3.48 0.45
N SER A 116 -32.14 3.30 -0.08
CA SER A 116 -33.37 3.72 0.57
C SER A 116 -34.51 2.71 0.45
N TYR A 117 -35.45 2.80 1.40
CA TYR A 117 -36.70 2.06 1.37
C TYR A 117 -37.77 2.78 2.20
N VAL A 118 -39.05 2.63 1.79
CA VAL A 118 -40.19 3.28 2.43
C VAL A 118 -40.70 2.45 3.60
N LEU A 119 -40.99 3.12 4.71
CA LEU A 119 -41.66 2.60 5.89
C LEU A 119 -43.07 3.17 6.05
N GLY A 120 -43.89 2.40 6.75
CA GLY A 120 -45.22 2.80 7.21
C GLY A 120 -45.96 1.65 7.89
N PRO A 121 -47.19 1.90 8.39
CA PRO A 121 -48.04 0.90 9.02
C PRO A 121 -48.24 -0.30 8.10
N ARG A 122 -48.16 -1.53 8.63
CA ARG A 122 -48.28 -2.75 7.83
C ARG A 122 -49.62 -3.43 8.06
N ASP A 123 -50.17 -4.02 7.00
CA ASP A 123 -51.33 -4.90 7.09
C ASP A 123 -50.94 -6.31 7.58
N ALA A 124 -51.93 -7.20 7.72
CA ALA A 124 -51.74 -8.60 8.12
C ALA A 124 -50.83 -9.41 7.18
N THR A 125 -50.58 -8.93 5.95
CA THR A 125 -49.67 -9.56 4.98
C THR A 125 -48.25 -8.99 5.06
N GLY A 126 -48.01 -8.01 5.95
CA GLY A 126 -46.73 -7.35 6.13
C GLY A 126 -46.44 -6.24 5.10
N ARG A 127 -47.43 -5.78 4.33
CA ARG A 127 -47.27 -4.72 3.32
C ARG A 127 -47.56 -3.35 3.90
N VAL A 128 -46.79 -2.34 3.47
CA VAL A 128 -47.01 -0.95 3.89
C VAL A 128 -48.35 -0.45 3.35
N VAL A 129 -49.23 -0.01 4.24
CA VAL A 129 -50.58 0.46 3.94
C VAL A 129 -50.55 1.92 3.49
N GLN A 130 -49.70 2.73 4.12
CA GLN A 130 -49.52 4.16 3.86
C GLN A 130 -48.03 4.51 4.01
N SER A 131 -47.47 5.17 3.00
CA SER A 131 -46.08 5.65 3.03
C SER A 131 -45.95 6.82 4.00
N GLN A 132 -45.06 6.71 5.00
CA GLN A 132 -44.87 7.77 6.00
C GLN A 132 -43.43 8.27 6.05
N GLU A 133 -42.47 7.36 5.94
CA GLU A 133 -41.05 7.68 6.10
C GLU A 133 -40.21 6.98 5.02
N VAL A 134 -39.13 7.62 4.59
CA VAL A 134 -38.09 6.98 3.78
C VAL A 134 -36.88 6.78 4.68
N LEU A 135 -36.54 5.53 4.98
CA LEU A 135 -35.27 5.23 5.60
C LEU A 135 -34.19 5.21 4.54
N THR A 136 -33.07 5.87 4.85
CA THR A 136 -31.92 5.94 3.97
C THR A 136 -30.64 5.63 4.72
N PHE A 137 -29.70 4.98 4.06
CA PHE A 137 -28.37 4.74 4.61
C PHE A 137 -27.31 4.74 3.50
N LYS A 138 -26.06 5.00 3.90
CA LYS A 138 -24.90 4.85 3.02
C LYS A 138 -24.38 3.42 3.09
N PRO A 139 -24.10 2.77 1.95
CA PRO A 139 -23.62 1.40 1.92
C PRO A 139 -22.16 1.24 2.35
N ASP A 140 -21.48 2.32 2.75
CA ASP A 140 -20.07 2.32 3.19
C ASP A 140 -19.77 1.21 4.20
N LEU A 141 -20.69 0.99 5.15
CA LEU A 141 -20.55 -0.02 6.19
C LEU A 141 -20.70 -1.45 5.68
N VAL A 142 -21.49 -1.66 4.63
CA VAL A 142 -21.66 -2.97 3.97
C VAL A 142 -20.35 -3.40 3.31
N LEU A 143 -19.57 -2.44 2.80
CA LEU A 143 -18.28 -2.68 2.15
C LEU A 143 -17.09 -2.63 3.11
N ALA A 144 -17.23 -1.95 4.25
CA ALA A 144 -16.13 -1.64 5.16
C ALA A 144 -15.33 -2.86 5.59
N GLU A 145 -15.99 -3.95 6.03
CA GLU A 145 -15.29 -5.14 6.50
C GLU A 145 -14.40 -5.74 5.41
N ARG A 146 -14.97 -5.98 4.22
CA ARG A 146 -14.24 -6.56 3.08
C ARG A 146 -13.12 -5.64 2.59
N GLN A 147 -13.31 -4.32 2.60
CA GLN A 147 -12.28 -3.38 2.17
C GLN A 147 -11.13 -3.29 3.18
N LEU A 148 -11.44 -3.29 4.48
CA LEU A 148 -10.42 -3.29 5.53
C LEU A 148 -9.66 -4.62 5.62
N GLU A 149 -10.31 -5.75 5.32
CA GLU A 149 -9.62 -7.04 5.17
C GLU A 149 -8.62 -7.02 4.00
N LYS A 150 -9.02 -6.51 2.84
CA LYS A 150 -8.10 -6.32 1.71
C LYS A 150 -6.95 -5.38 2.05
N ALA A 151 -7.23 -4.28 2.75
CA ALA A 151 -6.21 -3.35 3.21
C ALA A 151 -5.23 -4.01 4.18
N ARG A 152 -5.70 -4.89 5.06
CA ARG A 152 -4.86 -5.71 5.95
C ARG A 152 -3.98 -6.69 5.18
N ASP A 153 -4.53 -7.36 4.17
CA ASP A 153 -3.74 -8.28 3.33
C ASP A 153 -2.62 -7.52 2.60
N LEU A 154 -2.93 -6.36 2.02
CA LEU A 154 -1.95 -5.46 1.39
C LEU A 154 -0.89 -4.98 2.39
N PHE A 155 -1.31 -4.60 3.60
CA PHE A 155 -0.39 -4.20 4.67
C PHE A 155 0.60 -5.32 5.01
N ASN A 156 0.10 -6.54 5.19
CA ASN A 156 0.92 -7.71 5.51
C ASN A 156 1.83 -8.15 4.34
N GLN A 157 1.51 -7.73 3.12
CA GLN A 157 2.34 -7.90 1.91
C GLN A 157 3.32 -6.73 1.66
N LEU A 158 3.45 -5.81 2.63
CA LEU A 158 4.32 -4.63 2.56
C LEU A 158 3.88 -3.58 1.51
N GLU A 159 2.63 -3.65 1.03
CA GLU A 159 2.01 -2.68 0.13
C GLU A 159 1.31 -1.57 0.94
N PHE A 160 2.09 -0.92 1.81
CA PHE A 160 1.57 0.01 2.81
C PHE A 160 0.77 1.18 2.24
N HIS A 161 1.18 1.70 1.08
CA HIS A 161 0.49 2.81 0.42
C HIS A 161 -0.96 2.47 0.08
N ALA A 162 -1.15 1.34 -0.62
CA ALA A 162 -2.47 0.87 -1.01
C ALA A 162 -3.32 0.52 0.23
N ALA A 163 -2.69 -0.05 1.26
CA ALA A 163 -3.36 -0.38 2.51
C ALA A 163 -3.93 0.87 3.22
N TRP A 164 -3.12 1.91 3.44
CA TRP A 164 -3.63 3.08 4.17
C TRP A 164 -4.62 3.90 3.34
N GLN A 165 -4.46 3.96 2.01
CA GLN A 165 -5.43 4.64 1.13
C GLN A 165 -6.80 3.99 1.18
N LEU A 166 -6.89 2.65 1.15
CA LEU A 166 -8.16 1.94 1.31
C LEU A 166 -8.78 2.17 2.70
N ALA A 167 -7.95 2.26 3.74
CA ALA A 167 -8.41 2.46 5.11
C ALA A 167 -8.90 3.90 5.39
N GLU A 168 -8.41 4.90 4.66
CA GLU A 168 -8.67 6.33 4.89
C GLU A 168 -10.17 6.66 4.97
N ALA A 169 -10.97 6.08 4.06
CA ALA A 169 -12.42 6.28 4.01
C ALA A 169 -13.16 5.84 5.30
N TYR A 170 -12.54 4.95 6.10
CA TYR A 170 -13.16 4.31 7.26
C TYR A 170 -12.59 4.80 8.60
N VAL A 171 -11.63 5.73 8.59
CA VAL A 171 -11.02 6.30 9.81
C VAL A 171 -12.04 7.08 10.65
N LYS A 172 -13.09 7.61 9.99
CA LYS A 172 -14.18 8.39 10.60
C LYS A 172 -15.54 7.74 10.30
N ALA A 173 -15.79 6.55 10.83
CA ALA A 173 -17.10 5.89 10.66
C ALA A 173 -18.14 6.35 11.72
N PRO A 174 -19.45 6.16 11.47
CA PRO A 174 -20.51 6.52 12.41
C PRO A 174 -20.40 5.81 13.78
N PRO A 175 -21.08 6.33 14.82
CA PRO A 175 -21.10 5.74 16.16
C PRO A 175 -21.51 4.26 16.15
N GLY A 176 -20.92 3.43 17.02
CA GLY A 176 -21.27 2.02 17.19
C GLY A 176 -20.36 1.01 16.48
N GLN A 177 -19.36 1.44 15.70
CA GLN A 177 -18.44 0.55 14.98
C GLN A 177 -16.98 0.64 15.46
N THR A 178 -16.79 0.56 16.78
CA THR A 178 -15.48 0.74 17.43
C THR A 178 -14.39 -0.17 16.85
N ARG A 179 -14.73 -1.42 16.51
CA ARG A 179 -13.78 -2.40 15.94
C ARG A 179 -13.25 -2.00 14.57
N LEU A 180 -14.15 -1.68 13.63
CA LEU A 180 -13.77 -1.35 12.25
C LEU A 180 -13.02 -0.03 12.17
N VAL A 181 -13.46 0.97 12.95
CA VAL A 181 -12.73 2.24 13.08
C VAL A 181 -11.34 2.03 13.67
N GLY A 182 -11.21 1.15 14.67
CA GLY A 182 -9.92 0.79 15.26
C GLY A 182 -8.96 0.18 14.23
N LEU A 183 -9.43 -0.80 13.45
CA LEU A 183 -8.65 -1.41 12.38
C LEU A 183 -8.29 -0.41 11.28
N ALA A 184 -9.25 0.41 10.82
CA ALA A 184 -9.01 1.44 9.82
C ALA A 184 -7.93 2.44 10.28
N LYS A 185 -8.00 2.91 11.54
CA LYS A 185 -6.99 3.80 12.12
C LYS A 185 -5.61 3.14 12.21
N ALA A 186 -5.54 1.84 12.57
CA ALA A 186 -4.30 1.08 12.60
C ALA A 186 -3.66 0.99 11.21
N LEU A 187 -4.42 0.54 10.20
CA LEU A 187 -3.97 0.44 8.82
C LEU A 187 -3.56 1.80 8.26
N TYR A 188 -4.31 2.85 8.60
CA TYR A 188 -4.04 4.21 8.15
C TYR A 188 -2.73 4.75 8.74
N LEU A 189 -2.62 4.86 10.08
CA LEU A 189 -1.48 5.50 10.72
C LEU A 189 -0.19 4.65 10.63
N VAL A 190 -0.29 3.34 10.89
CA VAL A 190 0.89 2.46 10.83
C VAL A 190 1.30 2.25 9.37
N GLY A 191 0.35 2.14 8.44
CA GLY A 191 0.63 2.04 7.01
C GLY A 191 1.37 3.27 6.48
N GLN A 192 0.91 4.48 6.81
CA GLN A 192 1.62 5.71 6.46
C GLN A 192 3.05 5.74 7.02
N ALA A 193 3.23 5.32 8.27
CA ALA A 193 4.53 5.33 8.89
C ALA A 193 5.51 4.32 8.26
N TYR A 194 5.03 3.10 7.95
CA TYR A 194 5.86 2.09 7.30
C TYR A 194 6.10 2.40 5.82
N GLU A 195 5.19 3.10 5.13
CA GLU A 195 5.48 3.66 3.81
C GLU A 195 6.61 4.70 3.88
N ASP A 196 6.52 5.66 4.80
CA ASP A 196 7.57 6.68 4.99
C ASP A 196 8.92 6.03 5.33
N TRP A 197 8.90 4.95 6.13
CA TRP A 197 10.10 4.15 6.43
C TRP A 197 10.69 3.55 5.15
N GLU A 198 9.88 2.85 4.34
CA GLU A 198 10.35 2.21 3.11
C GLU A 198 10.85 3.22 2.05
N ARG A 199 10.46 4.49 2.18
CA ARG A 199 10.95 5.63 1.37
C ARG A 199 12.15 6.35 1.99
N PHE A 200 12.71 5.83 3.09
CA PHE A 200 13.85 6.39 3.83
C PHE A 200 13.56 7.72 4.54
N ASP A 201 12.29 8.14 4.69
CA ASP A 201 11.91 9.27 5.54
C ASP A 201 11.72 8.79 6.99
N TRP A 202 12.81 8.32 7.58
CA TRP A 202 12.82 7.69 8.90
C TRP A 202 12.34 8.62 10.02
N ALA A 203 12.61 9.93 9.90
CA ALA A 203 12.18 10.93 10.87
C ALA A 203 10.66 11.12 10.85
N LYS A 204 10.05 11.18 9.65
CA LYS A 204 8.60 11.24 9.50
C LYS A 204 7.95 9.94 9.95
N ALA A 205 8.48 8.79 9.54
CA ALA A 205 8.01 7.47 9.99
C ALA A 205 7.95 7.37 11.52
N ALA A 206 9.02 7.78 12.22
CA ALA A 206 9.06 7.75 13.68
C ALA A 206 8.02 8.68 14.32
N ARG A 207 7.81 9.89 13.76
CA ARG A 207 6.76 10.81 14.22
C ARG A 207 5.38 10.19 14.08
N THR A 208 5.08 9.58 12.94
CA THR A 208 3.78 8.97 12.65
C THR A 208 3.52 7.75 13.54
N LEU A 209 4.51 6.88 13.76
CA LEU A 209 4.38 5.77 14.73
C LEU A 209 4.13 6.28 16.16
N ARG A 210 4.78 7.37 16.60
CA ARG A 210 4.51 7.95 17.93
C ARG A 210 3.05 8.39 18.07
N LYS A 211 2.47 8.99 17.03
CA LYS A 211 1.03 9.32 17.01
C LYS A 211 0.17 8.07 17.17
N ALA A 212 0.51 6.98 16.46
CA ALA A 212 -0.19 5.70 16.58
C ALA A 212 -0.11 5.10 18.01
N THR A 213 0.88 5.48 18.82
CA THR A 213 0.98 5.06 20.24
C THR A 213 0.40 6.05 21.26
N SER A 214 -0.12 7.20 20.81
CA SER A 214 -0.63 8.27 21.69
C SER A 214 -1.95 7.87 22.37
N PRO A 215 -2.20 8.27 23.64
CA PRO A 215 -3.52 8.06 24.26
C PRO A 215 -4.70 8.73 23.54
N HIS A 216 -4.44 9.83 22.80
CA HIS A 216 -5.50 10.64 22.17
C HIS A 216 -5.74 10.27 20.70
N GLU A 217 -4.68 9.93 19.98
CA GLU A 217 -4.70 9.65 18.53
C GLU A 217 -4.34 8.20 18.19
N GLY A 218 -4.00 7.41 19.21
CA GLY A 218 -3.41 6.10 19.04
C GLY A 218 -4.40 5.03 18.61
N VAL A 219 -3.81 3.90 18.26
CA VAL A 219 -4.51 2.74 17.72
C VAL A 219 -4.58 1.67 18.79
N ALA A 220 -5.72 0.99 18.88
CA ALA A 220 -5.89 -0.14 19.78
C ALA A 220 -5.40 -1.42 19.07
N LEU A 221 -4.18 -1.84 19.39
CA LEU A 221 -3.56 -3.07 18.87
C LEU A 221 -3.21 -4.02 20.00
N ALA A 222 -2.96 -5.29 19.65
CA ALA A 222 -2.46 -6.28 20.59
C ALA A 222 -1.15 -5.81 21.24
N SER A 223 -0.94 -6.18 22.51
CA SER A 223 0.23 -5.75 23.29
C SER A 223 1.56 -6.08 22.61
N SER A 224 1.66 -7.22 21.93
CA SER A 224 2.85 -7.61 21.17
C SER A 224 3.14 -6.65 20.00
N ALA A 225 2.11 -6.27 19.23
CA ALA A 225 2.24 -5.30 18.15
C ALA A 225 2.63 -3.91 18.69
N MET A 226 2.05 -3.50 19.82
CA MET A 226 2.42 -2.23 20.46
C MET A 226 3.86 -2.21 20.97
N THR A 227 4.34 -3.32 21.53
CA THR A 227 5.75 -3.47 21.92
C THR A 227 6.68 -3.36 20.71
N GLN A 228 6.34 -4.02 19.61
CA GLN A 228 7.11 -3.92 18.37
C GLN A 228 7.08 -2.50 17.79
N ILE A 229 5.94 -1.82 17.77
CA ILE A 229 5.87 -0.41 17.31
C ILE A 229 6.78 0.49 18.15
N LYS A 230 6.85 0.29 19.46
CA LYS A 230 7.78 1.04 20.34
C LYS A 230 9.24 0.76 19.98
N ALA A 231 9.60 -0.51 19.76
CA ALA A 231 10.94 -0.88 19.29
C ALA A 231 11.28 -0.22 17.94
N ASN A 232 10.32 -0.24 17.00
CA ASN A 232 10.43 0.40 15.69
C ASN A 232 10.65 1.92 15.81
N ILE A 233 9.96 2.60 16.73
CA ILE A 233 10.17 4.04 16.98
C ILE A 233 11.62 4.29 17.44
N THR A 234 12.12 3.50 18.40
CA THR A 234 13.50 3.64 18.90
C THR A 234 14.52 3.37 17.80
N PHE A 235 14.32 2.32 17.00
CA PHE A 235 15.16 1.97 15.86
C PHE A 235 15.22 3.12 14.84
N LEU A 236 14.07 3.66 14.44
CA LEU A 236 13.99 4.79 13.50
C LEU A 236 14.64 6.07 14.04
N GLN A 237 14.51 6.34 15.35
CA GLN A 237 15.17 7.48 15.98
C GLN A 237 16.69 7.34 15.95
N ALA A 238 17.22 6.14 16.21
CA ALA A 238 18.65 5.86 16.12
C ALA A 238 19.16 6.02 14.68
N ILE A 239 18.41 5.54 13.68
CA ILE A 239 18.71 5.79 12.27
C ILE A 239 18.74 7.27 11.96
N ALA A 240 17.74 8.04 12.39
CA ALA A 240 17.64 9.46 12.05
C ALA A 240 18.75 10.31 12.71
N LYS A 241 19.22 9.91 13.89
CA LYS A 241 20.21 10.64 14.68
C LYS A 241 21.63 10.52 14.14
N ASP A 242 22.04 9.33 13.72
CA ASP A 242 23.40 9.05 13.28
C ASP A 242 23.41 8.45 11.87
N ALA A 243 24.15 9.11 10.98
CA ALA A 243 24.23 8.72 9.58
C ALA A 243 25.03 7.44 9.34
N TYR A 244 25.81 6.95 10.30
CA TYR A 244 26.59 5.72 10.15
C TYR A 244 26.29 4.70 11.26
N SER A 245 25.11 4.79 11.87
CA SER A 245 24.68 3.89 12.93
C SER A 245 24.52 2.44 12.44
N SER A 246 24.65 1.50 13.38
CA SER A 246 24.42 0.08 13.11
C SER A 246 23.00 -0.19 12.59
N GLU A 247 22.02 0.54 13.09
CA GLU A 247 20.62 0.50 12.66
C GLU A 247 20.49 0.87 11.19
N ARG A 248 21.18 1.92 10.75
CA ARG A 248 21.10 2.37 9.35
C ARG A 248 21.78 1.39 8.40
N LEU A 249 22.91 0.81 8.81
CA LEU A 249 23.58 -0.26 8.05
C LEU A 249 22.71 -1.51 7.92
N TYR A 250 22.05 -1.91 9.01
CA TYR A 250 21.11 -3.02 8.99
C TYR A 250 19.87 -2.71 8.14
N GLU A 251 19.34 -1.50 8.23
CA GLU A 251 18.12 -1.08 7.53
C GLU A 251 18.26 -1.17 6.02
N LEU A 252 19.40 -0.78 5.44
CA LEU A 252 19.62 -0.90 4.00
C LEU A 252 19.54 -2.37 3.53
N TYR A 253 20.04 -3.30 4.34
CA TYR A 253 19.90 -4.73 4.08
C TYR A 253 18.46 -5.21 4.24
N ALA A 254 17.78 -4.81 5.33
CA ALA A 254 16.41 -5.20 5.59
C ALA A 254 15.45 -4.69 4.49
N ASN A 255 15.62 -3.45 4.04
CA ASN A 255 14.85 -2.84 2.97
C ASN A 255 15.09 -3.55 1.62
N ALA A 256 16.34 -3.89 1.29
CA ALA A 256 16.62 -4.66 0.08
C ALA A 256 16.02 -6.08 0.14
N LYS A 257 16.11 -6.75 1.30
CA LYS A 257 15.50 -8.06 1.54
C LYS A 257 13.98 -8.02 1.32
N ARG A 258 13.29 -7.01 1.85
CA ARG A 258 11.84 -6.81 1.67
C ARG A 258 11.47 -6.66 0.19
N ARG A 259 12.25 -5.91 -0.60
CA ARG A 259 12.00 -5.81 -2.06
C ARG A 259 12.21 -7.13 -2.79
N TRP A 260 13.19 -7.93 -2.38
CA TRP A 260 13.40 -9.27 -2.92
C TRP A 260 12.23 -10.21 -2.60
N GLU A 261 11.71 -10.18 -1.36
CA GLU A 261 10.54 -10.97 -0.94
C GLU A 261 9.27 -10.62 -1.72
N GLN A 262 9.14 -9.38 -2.20
CA GLN A 262 8.05 -8.94 -3.06
C GLN A 262 8.24 -9.25 -4.56
N GLY A 263 9.35 -9.90 -4.95
CA GLY A 263 9.66 -10.15 -6.36
C GLY A 263 10.18 -8.93 -7.13
N ARG A 264 10.53 -7.82 -6.45
CA ARG A 264 11.05 -6.59 -7.07
C ARG A 264 12.58 -6.64 -7.13
N TYR A 265 13.11 -7.48 -8.03
CA TYR A 265 14.53 -7.88 -8.02
C TYR A 265 15.52 -6.76 -8.41
N ASP A 266 15.26 -5.98 -9.46
CA ASP A 266 16.11 -4.84 -9.84
C ASP A 266 16.18 -3.78 -8.72
N ASP A 267 15.04 -3.56 -8.06
CA ASP A 267 14.87 -2.69 -6.90
C ASP A 267 15.69 -3.15 -5.70
N ALA A 268 15.67 -4.46 -5.41
CA ALA A 268 16.46 -5.08 -4.36
C ALA A 268 17.97 -5.02 -4.67
N LEU A 269 18.36 -5.28 -5.92
CA LEU A 269 19.76 -5.22 -6.36
C LEU A 269 20.34 -3.83 -6.19
N SER A 270 19.60 -2.79 -6.61
CA SER A 270 20.02 -1.40 -6.49
C SER A 270 20.23 -0.99 -5.03
N ARG A 271 19.35 -1.42 -4.13
CA ARG A 271 19.46 -1.18 -2.68
C ARG A 271 20.63 -1.94 -2.06
N LEU A 272 20.89 -3.18 -2.48
CA LEU A 272 22.05 -3.95 -2.03
C LEU A 272 23.36 -3.30 -2.46
N TYR A 273 23.44 -2.81 -3.70
CA TYR A 273 24.61 -2.07 -4.17
C TYR A 273 24.88 -0.84 -3.29
N ARG A 274 23.83 -0.07 -2.99
CA ARG A 274 23.94 1.06 -2.05
C ARG A 274 24.38 0.60 -0.66
N ALA A 275 23.90 -0.54 -0.17
CA ALA A 275 24.28 -1.10 1.12
C ALA A 275 25.79 -1.40 1.19
N PHE A 276 26.38 -2.03 0.15
CA PHE A 276 27.83 -2.25 0.07
C PHE A 276 28.63 -0.95 0.11
N GLU A 277 28.22 0.05 -0.68
CA GLU A 277 28.85 1.37 -0.67
C GLU A 277 28.75 2.03 0.71
N TYR A 278 27.57 1.98 1.31
CA TYR A 278 27.32 2.62 2.60
C TYR A 278 28.10 1.98 3.74
N LEU A 279 28.23 0.65 3.71
CA LEU A 279 29.05 -0.09 4.67
C LEU A 279 30.50 0.40 4.63
N ILE A 280 31.12 0.44 3.44
CA ILE A 280 32.50 0.93 3.30
C ILE A 280 32.63 2.40 3.67
N GLN A 281 31.65 3.25 3.31
CA GLN A 281 31.61 4.64 3.74
C GLN A 281 31.61 4.77 5.27
N ALA A 282 30.82 3.95 5.97
CA ALA A 282 30.79 3.91 7.43
C ALA A 282 32.14 3.49 8.03
N ARG A 283 32.81 2.48 7.43
CA ARG A 283 34.14 2.03 7.87
C ARG A 283 35.20 3.13 7.69
N LEU A 284 35.25 3.75 6.51
CA LEU A 284 36.20 4.84 6.22
C LEU A 284 35.95 6.10 7.06
N LYS A 285 34.70 6.35 7.47
CA LYS A 285 34.38 7.50 8.33
C LYS A 285 35.07 7.41 9.70
N GLN A 286 35.41 6.22 10.19
CA GLN A 286 36.19 6.03 11.42
C GLN A 286 37.61 6.63 11.31
N TRP A 287 38.11 6.81 10.09
CA TRP A 287 39.39 7.43 9.77
C TRP A 287 39.25 8.90 9.31
N ASP A 288 38.05 9.48 9.45
CA ASP A 288 37.62 10.78 8.94
C ASP A 288 37.77 10.94 7.41
N ILE A 289 37.63 9.83 6.68
CA ILE A 289 37.69 9.83 5.20
C ILE A 289 36.27 9.89 4.64
N ASP A 290 35.98 10.93 3.86
CA ASP A 290 34.75 11.06 3.08
C ASP A 290 35.01 10.69 1.61
N THR A 291 34.40 9.58 1.17
CA THR A 291 34.57 9.05 -0.19
C THR A 291 34.14 10.01 -1.30
N SER A 292 33.34 11.04 -1.01
CA SER A 292 32.91 12.04 -2.00
C SER A 292 33.90 13.20 -2.17
N LYS A 293 34.86 13.35 -1.25
CA LYS A 293 35.82 14.45 -1.19
C LYS A 293 37.07 14.04 -0.40
N VAL A 294 37.77 13.04 -0.90
CA VAL A 294 38.94 12.47 -0.21
C VAL A 294 40.07 13.49 -0.19
N LYS A 295 40.58 13.77 1.02
CA LYS A 295 41.76 14.63 1.23
C LYS A 295 43.02 13.75 1.25
N LEU A 296 43.85 13.83 0.21
CA LEU A 296 45.06 13.02 0.08
C LEU A 296 46.06 13.22 1.23
N ASP A 297 46.10 14.41 1.83
CA ASP A 297 46.97 14.70 2.97
C ASP A 297 46.63 13.83 4.19
N LEU A 298 45.37 13.45 4.39
CA LEU A 298 44.95 12.56 5.49
C LEU A 298 45.45 11.12 5.30
N LEU A 299 45.84 10.76 4.07
CA LEU A 299 46.31 9.42 3.70
C LEU A 299 47.84 9.29 3.74
N LYS A 300 48.57 10.41 3.68
CA LYS A 300 50.05 10.41 3.70
C LYS A 300 50.56 9.70 4.96
N GLY A 301 51.46 8.74 4.78
CA GLY A 301 52.02 7.92 5.85
C GLY A 301 51.11 6.83 6.41
N LYS A 302 49.83 6.77 6.00
CA LYS A 302 48.88 5.71 6.41
C LYS A 302 48.68 4.64 5.34
N VAL A 303 48.91 4.99 4.08
CA VAL A 303 48.81 4.09 2.92
C VAL A 303 50.08 4.16 2.08
N SER A 304 50.28 3.17 1.22
CA SER A 304 51.45 3.11 0.33
C SER A 304 51.48 4.27 -0.66
N GLU A 305 52.70 4.68 -1.06
CA GLU A 305 52.88 5.67 -2.13
C GLU A 305 52.21 5.23 -3.44
N SER A 306 52.15 3.93 -3.70
CA SER A 306 51.50 3.38 -4.88
C SER A 306 50.00 3.73 -4.91
N THR A 307 49.33 3.68 -3.76
CA THR A 307 47.93 4.06 -3.62
C THR A 307 47.76 5.57 -3.73
N ILE A 308 48.63 6.37 -3.11
CA ILE A 308 48.60 7.84 -3.28
C ILE A 308 48.74 8.21 -4.76
N ARG A 309 49.76 7.68 -5.46
CA ARG A 309 49.98 7.94 -6.89
C ARG A 309 48.75 7.55 -7.73
N ARG A 310 48.15 6.38 -7.45
CA ARG A 310 46.94 5.90 -8.13
C ARG A 310 45.75 6.83 -7.91
N LEU A 311 45.53 7.31 -6.68
CA LEU A 311 44.45 8.23 -6.36
C LEU A 311 44.66 9.62 -6.98
N CYS A 312 45.91 10.13 -6.97
CA CYS A 312 46.27 11.39 -7.63
C CYS A 312 46.04 11.36 -9.15
N SER A 313 46.18 10.20 -9.79
CA SER A 313 46.01 10.06 -11.25
C SER A 313 44.56 10.18 -11.72
N LYS A 314 43.61 10.24 -10.79
CA LYS A 314 42.18 10.42 -11.11
C LYS A 314 41.89 11.90 -11.36
N ALA A 315 41.19 12.19 -12.45
CA ALA A 315 40.84 13.55 -12.88
C ALA A 315 39.59 14.12 -12.17
N ASP A 316 39.31 13.69 -10.93
CA ASP A 316 38.15 14.18 -10.15
C ASP A 316 38.61 15.25 -9.15
N ASP A 317 37.99 16.43 -9.22
CA ASP A 317 38.11 17.48 -8.20
C ASP A 317 36.70 17.95 -7.75
N PRO A 318 36.26 17.66 -6.51
CA PRO A 318 36.98 16.92 -5.47
C PRO A 318 37.12 15.42 -5.78
N LEU A 319 38.18 14.78 -5.29
CA LEU A 319 38.45 13.35 -5.49
C LEU A 319 37.33 12.47 -4.93
N ARG A 320 36.67 11.72 -5.83
CA ARG A 320 35.58 10.78 -5.51
C ARG A 320 36.04 9.33 -5.65
N LEU A 321 35.64 8.50 -4.70
CA LEU A 321 35.90 7.06 -4.72
C LEU A 321 34.60 6.28 -4.94
N GLY A 322 34.59 5.44 -5.98
CA GLY A 322 33.59 4.39 -6.12
C GLY A 322 33.85 3.23 -5.15
N LEU A 323 32.90 2.28 -5.07
CA LEU A 323 32.94 1.14 -4.16
C LEU A 323 34.29 0.41 -4.15
N ARG A 324 34.83 0.10 -5.33
CA ARG A 324 36.10 -0.62 -5.47
C ARG A 324 37.25 0.13 -4.79
N ASP A 325 37.45 1.40 -5.15
CA ASP A 325 38.57 2.18 -4.62
C ASP A 325 38.43 2.45 -3.13
N ALA A 326 37.20 2.68 -2.65
CA ALA A 326 36.93 2.87 -1.24
C ALA A 326 37.20 1.59 -0.44
N MET A 327 36.82 0.42 -0.96
CA MET A 327 37.07 -0.88 -0.34
C MET A 327 38.58 -1.19 -0.29
N GLU A 328 39.29 -0.98 -1.40
CA GLU A 328 40.75 -1.17 -1.47
C GLU A 328 41.48 -0.22 -0.50
N LEU A 329 41.06 1.05 -0.42
CA LEU A 329 41.61 2.02 0.52
C LEU A 329 41.38 1.60 1.98
N ALA A 330 40.17 1.16 2.33
CA ALA A 330 39.85 0.70 3.68
C ALA A 330 40.67 -0.56 4.05
N ALA A 331 40.85 -1.49 3.10
CA ALA A 331 41.67 -2.67 3.32
C ALA A 331 43.15 -2.32 3.54
N GLU A 332 43.67 -1.29 2.88
CA GLU A 332 45.04 -0.80 3.10
C GLU A 332 45.22 -0.14 4.47
N LEU A 333 44.16 0.45 5.01
CA LEU A 333 44.09 0.93 6.39
C LEU A 333 43.85 -0.21 7.41
N ALA A 334 44.00 -1.47 6.99
CA ALA A 334 43.84 -2.68 7.79
C ALA A 334 42.43 -2.85 8.41
N ASP A 335 41.39 -2.33 7.75
CA ASP A 335 40.00 -2.57 8.14
C ASP A 335 39.61 -4.03 7.86
N ASP A 336 39.17 -4.75 8.89
CA ASP A 336 38.85 -6.19 8.87
C ASP A 336 37.71 -6.52 7.90
N VAL A 337 36.63 -5.74 7.93
CA VAL A 337 35.47 -5.87 7.04
C VAL A 337 35.90 -5.63 5.59
N ALA A 338 36.69 -4.58 5.33
CA ALA A 338 37.19 -4.27 4.01
C ALA A 338 38.15 -5.34 3.48
N LEU A 339 39.05 -5.87 4.30
CA LEU A 339 39.96 -6.97 3.93
C LEU A 339 39.19 -8.20 3.43
N LYS A 340 38.07 -8.55 4.09
CA LYS A 340 37.21 -9.65 3.65
C LYS A 340 36.46 -9.32 2.36
N LEU A 341 35.96 -8.09 2.24
CA LEU A 341 35.31 -7.61 1.02
C LEU A 341 36.27 -7.68 -0.19
N VAL A 342 37.50 -7.20 -0.05
CA VAL A 342 38.56 -7.31 -1.07
C VAL A 342 38.79 -8.77 -1.45
N ARG A 343 38.94 -9.66 -0.45
CA ARG A 343 39.13 -11.10 -0.71
C ARG A 343 37.98 -11.70 -1.51
N THR A 344 36.75 -11.27 -1.23
CA THR A 344 35.56 -11.75 -1.94
C THR A 344 35.42 -11.11 -3.33
N TYR A 345 35.90 -9.88 -3.49
CA TYR A 345 35.89 -9.15 -4.76
C TYR A 345 36.94 -9.69 -5.73
N TRP A 346 38.15 -10.04 -5.25
CA TRP A 346 39.30 -10.41 -6.09
C TRP A 346 39.82 -11.85 -5.93
N ARG A 347 39.13 -12.71 -5.16
CA ARG A 347 39.61 -14.07 -4.80
C ARG A 347 41.04 -14.13 -4.26
N SER A 348 41.59 -13.00 -3.85
CA SER A 348 42.98 -12.79 -3.44
C SER A 348 42.97 -11.89 -2.21
N PRO A 349 43.83 -12.13 -1.21
CA PRO A 349 44.01 -11.17 -0.13
C PRO A 349 44.51 -9.83 -0.68
N TRP A 350 44.23 -8.76 0.06
CA TRP A 350 44.77 -7.44 -0.22
C TRP A 350 46.29 -7.44 -0.13
N GLN A 351 46.96 -6.81 -1.08
CA GLN A 351 48.40 -6.61 -1.09
C GLN A 351 48.70 -5.19 -1.62
N PRO A 352 49.33 -4.31 -0.81
CA PRO A 352 49.68 -2.97 -1.27
C PRO A 352 50.49 -3.01 -2.56
N GLY A 353 50.12 -2.18 -3.54
CA GLY A 353 50.80 -2.07 -4.84
C GLY A 353 50.53 -3.21 -5.84
N LYS A 354 49.86 -4.30 -5.46
CA LYS A 354 49.50 -5.37 -6.40
C LYS A 354 48.35 -4.92 -7.30
N LYS A 355 48.58 -4.87 -8.62
CA LYS A 355 47.53 -4.59 -9.60
C LYS A 355 46.67 -5.83 -9.83
N MET A 356 45.42 -5.80 -9.35
CA MET A 356 44.40 -6.82 -9.63
C MET A 356 43.93 -6.75 -11.09
N GLN A 357 43.74 -7.91 -11.71
CA GLN A 357 43.32 -8.06 -13.11
C GLN A 357 41.96 -8.73 -13.22
N ALA A 358 41.33 -8.69 -14.39
CA ALA A 358 40.02 -9.32 -14.62
C ALA A 358 40.01 -10.83 -14.35
N LYS A 359 41.13 -11.53 -14.56
CA LYS A 359 41.29 -12.96 -14.22
C LYS A 359 41.19 -13.26 -12.72
N ASP A 360 41.44 -12.24 -11.89
CA ASP A 360 41.33 -12.33 -10.44
C ASP A 360 39.89 -12.08 -9.98
N ALA A 361 38.92 -11.95 -10.90
CA ALA A 361 37.54 -11.61 -10.52
C ALA A 361 36.91 -12.63 -9.57
N GLY A 362 36.51 -12.12 -8.40
CA GLY A 362 35.85 -12.88 -7.37
C GLY A 362 34.32 -12.87 -7.48
N PRO A 363 33.65 -13.68 -6.63
CA PRO A 363 32.19 -13.79 -6.64
C PRO A 363 31.50 -12.43 -6.47
N LEU A 364 32.00 -11.54 -5.60
CA LEU A 364 31.39 -10.22 -5.42
C LEU A 364 31.51 -9.36 -6.68
N GLN A 365 32.69 -9.33 -7.32
CA GLN A 365 32.86 -8.56 -8.56
C GLN A 365 31.94 -9.08 -9.66
N ASN A 366 31.81 -10.40 -9.82
CA ASN A 366 30.93 -10.99 -10.82
C ASN A 366 29.47 -10.61 -10.59
N LEU A 367 28.99 -10.63 -9.34
CA LEU A 367 27.63 -10.21 -9.00
C LEU A 367 27.41 -8.69 -9.21
N LEU A 368 28.38 -7.85 -8.83
CA LEU A 368 28.31 -6.40 -9.06
C LEU A 368 28.37 -6.05 -10.56
N ASN A 369 29.10 -6.82 -11.38
CA ASN A 369 29.11 -6.64 -12.82
C ASN A 369 27.74 -6.96 -13.45
N ARG A 370 26.98 -7.93 -12.91
CA ARG A 370 25.61 -8.20 -13.36
C ARG A 370 24.68 -7.02 -13.09
N ARG A 371 24.87 -6.28 -11.98
CA ARG A 371 24.17 -5.01 -11.75
C ARG A 371 24.44 -4.00 -12.86
N ASN A 372 25.67 -3.86 -13.34
CA ASN A 372 25.94 -2.93 -14.44
C ASN A 372 25.22 -3.30 -15.74
N GLN A 373 24.85 -4.59 -15.90
CA GLN A 373 24.09 -5.09 -17.05
C GLN A 373 22.57 -5.07 -16.83
N SER A 374 22.10 -4.67 -15.65
CA SER A 374 20.67 -4.63 -15.34
C SER A 374 19.99 -3.38 -15.88
N PHE A 375 18.68 -3.47 -16.09
CA PHE A 375 17.88 -2.42 -16.70
C PHE A 375 17.85 -1.12 -15.88
N LEU A 376 17.73 -1.19 -14.55
CA LEU A 376 17.77 0.00 -13.68
C LEU A 376 19.19 0.57 -13.44
N ALA A 377 20.21 0.05 -14.13
CA ALA A 377 21.58 0.55 -14.08
C ALA A 377 22.03 1.05 -15.47
N HIS A 378 22.86 0.30 -16.16
CA HIS A 378 23.45 0.68 -17.45
C HIS A 378 23.23 -0.35 -18.56
N GLY A 379 22.49 -1.43 -18.29
CA GLY A 379 22.20 -2.47 -19.27
C GLY A 379 20.73 -2.52 -19.67
N THR A 380 20.35 -3.63 -20.30
CA THR A 380 19.03 -3.79 -20.93
C THR A 380 18.28 -5.03 -20.46
N ASN A 381 18.85 -5.82 -19.56
CA ASN A 381 18.28 -7.11 -19.14
C ASN A 381 17.68 -7.01 -17.73
N PRO A 382 16.55 -7.71 -17.46
CA PRO A 382 16.04 -7.87 -16.10
C PRO A 382 16.98 -8.73 -15.26
N VAL A 383 16.99 -8.48 -13.94
CA VAL A 383 17.82 -9.25 -13.01
C VAL A 383 17.16 -10.58 -12.64
N LYS A 384 17.97 -11.63 -12.51
CA LYS A 384 17.52 -12.95 -12.04
C LYS A 384 17.40 -12.99 -10.50
N GLN A 385 16.37 -13.67 -10.01
CA GLN A 385 16.13 -13.84 -8.58
C GLN A 385 17.34 -14.43 -7.84
N GLU A 386 18.00 -15.42 -8.45
CA GLU A 386 19.13 -16.16 -7.87
C GLU A 386 20.35 -15.25 -7.65
N ASP A 387 20.60 -14.31 -8.58
CA ASP A 387 21.72 -13.39 -8.50
C ASP A 387 21.55 -12.40 -7.35
N VAL A 388 20.33 -11.87 -7.19
CA VAL A 388 20.00 -11.01 -6.05
C VAL A 388 20.09 -11.78 -4.74
N LYS A 389 19.63 -13.04 -4.72
CA LYS A 389 19.69 -13.88 -3.52
C LYS A 389 21.13 -14.17 -3.09
N GLN A 390 22.01 -14.51 -4.03
CA GLN A 390 23.43 -14.72 -3.77
C GLN A 390 24.09 -13.46 -3.20
N LEU A 391 23.78 -12.29 -3.77
CA LEU A 391 24.31 -11.03 -3.28
C LEU A 391 23.76 -10.65 -1.90
N LEU A 392 22.48 -10.89 -1.66
CA LEU A 392 21.81 -10.69 -0.36
C LEU A 392 22.48 -11.54 0.73
N ASP A 393 22.71 -12.83 0.46
CA ASP A 393 23.34 -13.75 1.40
C ASP A 393 24.79 -13.35 1.68
N LEU A 394 25.53 -12.96 0.64
CA LEU A 394 26.89 -12.49 0.80
C LEU A 394 26.94 -11.22 1.67
N TYR A 395 26.09 -10.23 1.38
CA TYR A 395 26.02 -9.02 2.20
C TYR A 395 25.63 -9.34 3.64
N LYS A 396 24.66 -10.23 3.87
CA LYS A 396 24.26 -10.68 5.20
C LYS A 396 25.45 -11.21 6.00
N THR A 397 26.27 -12.08 5.40
CA THR A 397 27.46 -12.64 6.06
C THR A 397 28.45 -11.54 6.46
N ILE A 398 28.71 -10.58 5.58
CA ILE A 398 29.64 -9.48 5.85
C ILE A 398 29.07 -8.53 6.90
N LEU A 399 27.79 -8.18 6.80
CA LEU A 399 27.12 -7.30 7.75
C LEU A 399 27.05 -7.92 9.15
N LYS A 400 26.82 -9.24 9.26
CA LYS A 400 26.80 -9.93 10.55
C LYS A 400 28.14 -9.85 11.26
N GLU A 401 29.26 -9.94 10.54
CA GLU A 401 30.58 -9.73 11.13
C GLU A 401 30.79 -8.26 11.51
N ALA A 402 30.42 -7.33 10.64
CA ALA A 402 30.59 -5.90 10.89
C ALA A 402 29.81 -5.40 12.13
N LEU A 403 28.63 -5.97 12.39
CA LEU A 403 27.76 -5.60 13.50
C LEU A 403 27.93 -6.51 14.73
N GLY A 404 28.57 -7.67 14.57
CA GLY A 404 28.73 -8.68 15.61
C GLY A 404 27.38 -9.08 16.24
N PRO A 405 27.28 -9.12 17.59
CA PRO A 405 26.07 -9.58 18.28
C PRO A 405 24.84 -8.69 18.01
N LYS A 406 25.05 -7.40 17.68
CA LYS A 406 23.95 -6.47 17.41
C LYS A 406 23.11 -6.88 16.20
N PHE A 407 23.66 -7.68 15.28
CA PHE A 407 22.93 -8.07 14.06
C PHE A 407 21.58 -8.72 14.39
N ASP A 408 21.56 -9.68 15.32
CA ASP A 408 20.35 -10.45 15.62
C ASP A 408 19.32 -9.59 16.40
N ASP A 409 19.78 -8.69 17.27
CA ASP A 409 18.91 -7.71 17.96
C ASP A 409 18.26 -6.73 16.97
N LEU A 410 19.06 -6.17 16.06
CA LEU A 410 18.60 -5.26 15.00
C LEU A 410 17.60 -5.94 14.08
N ALA A 411 17.75 -7.24 13.84
CA ALA A 411 16.79 -8.01 13.06
C ALA A 411 15.41 -8.10 13.73
N GLN A 412 15.35 -8.16 15.06
CA GLN A 412 14.08 -8.18 15.80
C GLN A 412 13.45 -6.79 15.86
N VAL A 413 14.21 -5.76 16.22
CA VAL A 413 13.64 -4.41 16.45
C VAL A 413 13.29 -3.65 15.18
N SER A 414 13.78 -4.10 14.01
CA SER A 414 13.44 -3.53 12.69
C SER A 414 12.24 -4.21 12.02
N ARG A 415 11.67 -5.25 12.65
CA ARG A 415 10.55 -6.01 12.06
C ARG A 415 9.28 -5.17 12.01
N PHE A 416 8.59 -5.21 10.88
CA PHE A 416 7.24 -4.66 10.76
C PHE A 416 6.24 -5.59 11.43
N ILE A 417 5.25 -5.01 12.12
CA ILE A 417 4.12 -5.79 12.61
C ILE A 417 3.29 -6.33 11.44
N THR A 418 2.49 -7.34 11.73
CA THR A 418 1.37 -7.76 10.88
C THR A 418 0.07 -7.37 11.58
N LEU A 419 -0.95 -7.01 10.82
CA LEU A 419 -2.28 -6.64 11.31
C LEU A 419 -3.31 -7.71 10.99
#